data_AF-A0A943FBV1-F1
#
_entry.id   AF-A0A943FBV1-F1
#
_cell.length_a   1.000
_cell.length_b   1.000
_cell.length_c   1.000
_cell.angle_alpha   90.00
_cell.angle_beta   90.00
_cell.angle_gamma   90.00
#
_symmetry.space_group_name_H-M   'P 1'
#
loop_
_entity.id
_entity.type
_entity.pdbx_description
1 polymer ?
#
loop_
_entity_poly.entity_id
_entity_poly.type
_entity_poly.pdbx_seq_one_letter_code
_entity_poly.pdbx_strand_id
1 'polypeptide(L)' 'EGAAKKHSMSPKELERFINKTDKHRAEYYKYHTGREWTDARNYDLCLDSSKLGYERCVDEIISYMKVRFPED' A
#
# COMPACT_ATOMS: atom_id res chain seq x y z
N GLU A 1 5.17 -9.93 -4.72
CA GLU A 1 6.12 -10.23 -5.83
C GLU A 1 7.16 -9.14 -6.10
N GLY A 2 6.87 -7.84 -5.94
CA GLY A 2 7.81 -6.77 -6.30
C GLY A 2 9.13 -6.71 -5.51
N ALA A 3 9.12 -7.03 -4.21
CA ALA A 3 10.32 -6.98 -3.36
C ALA A 3 11.33 -8.12 -3.68
N ALA A 4 10.82 -9.31 -4.04
CA ALA A 4 11.65 -10.46 -4.43
C ALA A 4 12.44 -10.20 -5.73
N LYS A 5 11.86 -9.44 -6.66
CA LYS A 5 12.51 -9.10 -7.95
C LYS A 5 13.62 -8.04 -7.79
N LYS A 6 13.64 -7.29 -6.69
CA LYS A 6 14.60 -6.19 -6.44
C LYS A 6 15.75 -6.57 -5.50
N HIS A 7 15.64 -7.68 -4.77
CA HIS A 7 16.62 -8.07 -3.78
C HIS A 7 17.02 -9.54 -3.96
N SER A 8 18.32 -9.81 -4.08
CA SER A 8 18.90 -11.16 -4.07
C SER A 8 18.87 -11.77 -2.67
N MET A 9 17.67 -11.93 -2.09
CA MET A 9 17.45 -12.45 -0.74
C MET A 9 16.82 -13.84 -0.80
N SER A 10 17.11 -14.68 0.20
CA SER A 10 16.36 -15.91 0.40
C SER A 10 14.90 -15.62 0.80
N PRO A 11 13.96 -16.57 0.62
CA PRO A 11 12.55 -16.38 0.99
C PRO A 11 12.37 -15.94 2.46
N LYS A 12 13.16 -16.51 3.37
CA LYS A 12 13.11 -16.19 4.82
C LYS A 12 13.63 -14.79 5.12
N GLU A 13 14.67 -14.35 4.42
CA GLU A 13 15.19 -12.99 4.56
C GLU A 13 14.21 -11.96 3.99
N LEU A 14 13.59 -12.29 2.85
CA LEU A 14 12.58 -11.44 2.24
C LEU A 14 11.36 -11.26 3.15
N GLU A 15 10.84 -12.34 3.75
CA GLU A 15 9.73 -12.27 4.71
C GLU A 15 10.08 -11.39 5.90
N ARG A 16 11.26 -11.59 6.50
CA ARG A 16 11.74 -10.74 7.61
C ARG A 16 11.87 -9.28 7.20
N PHE A 17 12.38 -9.01 5.99
CA PHE A 17 12.51 -7.67 5.46
C PHE A 17 11.13 -6.99 5.32
N ILE A 18 10.17 -7.66 4.68
CA ILE A 18 8.79 -7.16 4.53
C ILE A 18 8.18 -6.85 5.90
N ASN A 19 8.22 -7.81 6.84
CA ASN A 19 7.65 -7.64 8.18
C ASN A 19 8.31 -6.47 8.94
N LYS A 20 9.63 -6.30 8.82
CA LYS A 20 10.35 -5.18 9.44
C LYS A 20 9.93 -3.83 8.84
N THR A 21 9.82 -3.76 7.51
CA THR A 21 9.40 -2.54 6.82
C THR A 21 7.97 -2.15 7.17
N ASP A 22 7.04 -3.11 7.18
CA ASP A 22 5.64 -2.83 7.50
C ASP A 22 5.45 -2.45 8.96
N LYS A 23 6.18 -3.10 9.90
CA LYS A 23 6.20 -2.68 11.30
C LYS A 23 6.68 -1.23 11.46
N HIS A 24 7.77 -0.87 10.78
CA HIS A 24 8.31 0.48 10.85
C HIS A 24 7.31 1.53 10.33
N ARG A 25 6.60 1.24 9.22
CA ARG A 25 5.56 2.12 8.68
C ARG A 25 4.39 2.29 9.65
N ALA A 26 3.93 1.19 10.25
CA ALA A 26 2.85 1.23 11.23
C ALA A 26 3.22 2.07 12.45
N GLU A 27 4.42 1.87 13.02
CA GLU A 27 4.92 2.65 14.16
C GLU A 27 5.06 4.14 13.81
N TYR A 28 5.65 4.46 12.65
CA TYR A 28 5.81 5.83 12.18
C TYR A 28 4.45 6.53 12.00
N TYR A 29 3.51 5.88 11.30
CA TYR A 29 2.19 6.45 11.05
C TYR A 29 1.42 6.66 12.36
N LYS A 30 1.46 5.67 13.27
CA LYS A 30 0.81 5.76 14.58
C LYS A 30 1.40 6.87 15.44
N TYR A 31 2.72 7.01 15.47
CA TYR A 31 3.40 8.07 16.22
C TYR A 31 2.97 9.47 15.77
N HIS A 32 2.86 9.71 14.45
CA HIS A 32 2.56 11.04 13.91
C HIS A 32 1.06 11.35 13.80
N THR A 33 0.20 10.35 13.61
CA THR A 33 -1.23 10.56 13.33
C THR A 33 -2.13 10.10 14.47
N GLY A 34 -1.63 9.28 15.39
CA GLY A 34 -2.43 8.59 16.40
C GLY A 34 -3.34 7.49 15.84
N ARG A 35 -3.26 7.19 14.53
CA ARG A 35 -4.15 6.26 13.83
C ARG A 35 -3.45 4.96 13.46
N GLU A 36 -4.22 3.91 13.24
CA GLU A 36 -3.71 2.61 12.78
C GLU A 36 -3.51 2.62 11.26
N TRP A 37 -2.28 2.35 10.81
CA TRP A 37 -1.89 2.37 9.39
C TRP A 37 -2.66 1.37 8.52
N THR A 38 -3.10 0.25 9.11
CA THR A 38 -3.81 -0.81 8.39
C THR A 38 -5.33 -0.64 8.39
N ASP A 39 -5.86 0.36 9.10
CA ASP A 39 -7.30 0.60 9.15
C ASP A 39 -7.76 1.35 7.90
N ALA A 40 -8.50 0.65 7.05
CA ALA A 40 -9.01 1.17 5.78
C ALA A 40 -9.86 2.44 5.93
N ARG A 41 -10.47 2.68 7.10
CA ARG A 41 -11.26 3.90 7.37
C ARG A 41 -10.42 5.17 7.40
N ASN A 42 -9.09 5.04 7.49
CA ASN A 42 -8.17 6.17 7.44
C ASN A 42 -7.81 6.60 6.01
N TYR A 43 -8.36 5.94 4.99
CA TYR A 43 -8.08 6.16 3.58
C TYR A 43 -9.36 6.32 2.78
N ASP A 44 -9.29 7.12 1.72
CA ASP A 44 -10.38 7.29 0.77
C ASP A 44 -10.54 6.08 -0.17
N LEU A 45 -9.44 5.43 -0.53
CA LEU A 45 -9.40 4.29 -1.45
C LEU A 45 -8.28 3.32 -1.07
N CYS A 46 -8.60 2.04 -0.90
CA CYS A 46 -7.64 0.96 -0.70
C CYS A 46 -7.79 -0.09 -1.82
N LEU A 47 -6.68 -0.46 -2.47
CA LEU A 47 -6.68 -1.36 -3.62
C LEU A 47 -5.73 -2.54 -3.42
N ASP A 48 -6.16 -3.71 -3.88
CA ASP A 48 -5.35 -4.94 -3.89
C ASP A 48 -4.79 -5.21 -5.28
N SER A 49 -3.57 -4.74 -5.52
CA SER A 49 -2.86 -4.95 -6.80
C SER A 49 -2.58 -6.40 -7.13
N SER A 50 -2.60 -7.33 -6.16
CA SER A 50 -2.42 -8.76 -6.43
C SER A 50 -3.63 -9.39 -7.13
N LYS A 51 -4.81 -8.78 -6.96
CA LYS A 51 -6.08 -9.23 -7.58
C LYS A 51 -6.41 -8.42 -8.82
N LEU A 52 -6.19 -7.11 -8.78
CA LEU A 52 -6.57 -6.20 -9.85
C LEU A 52 -5.50 -6.09 -10.94
N GLY A 53 -4.23 -6.31 -10.60
CA GLY A 53 -3.10 -5.92 -11.42
C GLY A 53 -2.86 -4.40 -11.39
N TYR A 54 -1.66 -3.99 -11.81
CA TYR A 54 -1.27 -2.57 -11.73
C TYR A 54 -2.10 -1.66 -12.64
N GLU A 55 -2.35 -2.07 -13.88
CA GLU A 55 -3.11 -1.26 -14.86
C GLU A 55 -4.51 -0.92 -14.33
N ARG A 56 -5.26 -1.93 -13.85
CA ARG A 56 -6.58 -1.68 -13.27
C ARG A 56 -6.51 -0.84 -12.00
N CYS A 57 -5.49 -1.01 -11.15
CA CYS A 57 -5.34 -0.11 -10.00
C CYS A 57 -5.17 1.35 -10.43
N VAL A 58 -4.45 1.63 -11.53
CA VAL A 58 -4.34 2.99 -12.08
C VAL A 58 -5.72 3.47 -12.56
N ASP A 59 -6.45 2.65 -13.30
CA ASP A 59 -7.79 2.99 -13.79
C ASP A 59 -8.75 3.32 -12.63
N GLU A 60 -8.76 2.52 -11.56
CA GLU A 60 -9.60 2.75 -10.38
C GLU A 60 -9.24 4.06 -9.65
N ILE A 61 -7.95 4.38 -9.53
CA ILE A 61 -7.51 5.65 -8.93
C ILE A 61 -8.00 6.84 -9.77
N ILE A 62 -7.83 6.78 -11.09
CA ILE A 62 -8.29 7.84 -12.01
C ILE A 62 -9.82 7.97 -11.96
N SER A 63 -10.54 6.85 -11.91
CA SER A 63 -12.00 6.82 -11.81
C SER A 63 -12.48 7.48 -10.52
N TYR A 64 -11.88 7.12 -9.38
CA TYR A 64 -12.18 7.73 -8.09
C TYR A 64 -11.91 9.24 -8.10
N MET A 65 -10.79 9.68 -8.67
CA MET A 65 -10.46 11.10 -8.79
C MET A 65 -11.51 11.89 -9.55
N LYS A 66 -11.99 11.38 -10.69
CA LYS A 66 -13.04 12.05 -11.50
C LYS A 66 -14.36 12.23 -10.74
N VAL A 67 -14.71 11.29 -9.85
CA VAL A 67 -15.91 11.40 -9.01
C VAL A 67 -15.67 12.37 -7.84
N ARG A 68 -14.48 12.30 -7.22
CA ARG A 68 -14.16 13.07 -6.02
C ARG A 68 -13.85 14.54 -6.31
N PHE A 69 -13.24 14.80 -7.47
CA PHE A 69 -12.73 16.09 -7.95
C PHE A 69 -13.18 16.32 -9.39
N PRO A 70 -14.47 16.60 -9.63
CA PRO A 70 -15.03 16.67 -10.99
C PRO A 70 -14.60 17.91 -11.80
N GLU A 71 -13.94 18.88 -11.17
CA GLU A 71 -13.51 20.13 -11.80
C GLU A 71 -11.99 20.20 -12.07
N ASP A 72 -11.23 19.16 -11.67
CA ASP A 72 -9.82 18.94 -12.03
C ASP A 72 -9.70 17.93 -13.19
#